data_AF-A0A532EKQ9-F1
#
_entry.id   AF-A0A532EKQ9-F1
#
_cell.length_a   1.000
_cell.length_b   1.000
_cell.length_c   1.000
_cell.angle_alpha   90.00
_cell.angle_beta   90.00
_cell.angle_gamma   90.00
#
_symmetry.space_group_name_H-M   'P 1'
#
loop_
_entity.id
_entity.type
_entity.pdbx_description
1 polymer ?
#
loop_
_entity_poly.entity_id
_entity_poly.type
_entity_poly.pdbx_seq_one_letter_code
_entity_poly.pdbx_strand_id
1 'polypeptide(L)' 'MRRAGDYPYERELTLHKAITMAGGFTDKAATSLVKVIRKIEGKEQEMSLDLEGIILPEDIIVVPRSFF' A
#
# COMPACT_ATOMS: atom_id res chain seq x y z
N MET A 1 -11.20 -11.88 35.18
CA MET A 1 -11.93 -11.79 33.89
C MET A 1 -11.02 -11.02 32.93
N ARG A 2 -10.25 -11.72 32.08
CA ARG A 2 -9.33 -11.11 31.10
C ARG A 2 -10.19 -10.53 29.98
N ARG A 3 -10.46 -9.22 30.03
CA ARG A 3 -10.84 -8.50 28.81
C ARG A 3 -9.55 -8.39 28.00
N ALA A 4 -9.41 -9.29 27.03
CA ALA A 4 -8.33 -9.28 26.07
C ALA A 4 -8.24 -7.86 25.49
N GLY A 5 -6.99 -7.38 25.43
CA GLY A 5 -6.67 -5.97 25.28
C GLY A 5 -7.38 -5.37 24.08
N ASP A 6 -7.79 -4.11 24.25
CA ASP A 6 -7.80 -3.16 23.15
C ASP A 6 -6.55 -3.43 22.30
N TYR A 7 -6.74 -4.02 21.13
CA TYR A 7 -5.80 -3.83 20.04
C TYR A 7 -6.24 -2.50 19.42
N PRO A 8 -5.62 -1.36 19.77
CA PRO A 8 -5.63 -0.22 18.87
C PRO A 8 -4.85 -0.69 17.64
N TYR A 9 -5.51 -1.41 16.75
CA TYR A 9 -5.00 -1.69 15.42
C TYR A 9 -5.12 -0.35 14.70
N GLU A 10 -4.12 0.50 14.95
CA GLU A 10 -4.00 1.79 14.32
C GLU A 10 -4.18 1.60 12.81
N ARG A 11 -4.87 2.57 12.21
CA ARG A 11 -5.38 2.53 10.84
C ARG A 11 -4.25 2.69 9.83
N GLU A 12 -3.20 1.91 9.98
CA GLU A 12 -2.10 1.85 9.05
C GLU A 12 -2.61 1.18 7.78
N LEU A 13 -2.65 1.99 6.72
CA LEU A 13 -2.99 1.53 5.40
C LEU A 13 -1.71 1.04 4.75
N THR A 14 -1.49 -0.27 4.73
CA THR A 14 -0.35 -0.85 4.01
C THR A 14 -0.63 -0.92 2.52
N LEU A 15 0.42 -1.01 1.71
CA LEU A 15 0.31 -1.20 0.26
C LEU A 15 -0.54 -2.43 -0.08
N HIS A 16 -0.30 -3.55 0.64
CA HIS A 16 -1.09 -4.77 0.49
C HIS A 16 -2.57 -4.50 0.75
N LYS A 17 -2.91 -3.85 1.87
CA LYS A 17 -4.30 -3.56 2.24
C LYS A 17 -4.98 -2.63 1.24
N ALA A 18 -4.27 -1.60 0.75
CA ALA A 18 -4.76 -0.69 -0.28
C ALA A 18 -5.12 -1.45 -1.57
N ILE A 19 -4.28 -2.38 -2.00
CA ILE A 19 -4.51 -3.14 -3.23
C ILE A 19 -5.60 -4.20 -3.06
N THR A 20 -5.67 -4.86 -1.91
CA THR A 20 -6.80 -5.73 -1.57
C THR A 20 -8.13 -4.98 -1.61
N MET A 21 -8.18 -3.75 -1.07
CA MET A 21 -9.38 -2.91 -1.16
C MET A 21 -9.71 -2.47 -2.59
N ALA A 22 -8.70 -2.29 -3.45
CA ALA A 22 -8.88 -1.94 -4.85
C ALA A 22 -9.35 -3.10 -5.75
N GLY A 23 -9.46 -4.33 -5.22
CA GLY A 23 -9.91 -5.52 -5.97
C GLY A 23 -8.91 -6.68 -5.98
N GLY A 24 -7.78 -6.56 -5.28
CA GLY A 24 -6.80 -7.62 -5.11
C GLY A 24 -5.70 -7.65 -6.17
N PHE A 25 -4.63 -8.39 -5.87
CA PHE A 25 -3.57 -8.69 -6.82
C PHE A 25 -3.97 -9.84 -7.74
N THR A 26 -3.73 -9.70 -9.04
CA THR A 26 -3.83 -10.82 -9.98
C THR A 26 -2.58 -11.69 -10.01
N ASP A 27 -1.40 -11.19 -9.58
CA ASP A 27 -0.17 -11.98 -9.57
C ASP A 27 0.88 -11.45 -8.56
N LYS A 28 1.70 -12.35 -7.99
CA LYS A 28 2.83 -12.00 -7.11
C LYS A 28 3.96 -11.24 -7.83
N ALA A 29 4.02 -11.25 -9.16
CA ALA A 29 4.95 -10.42 -9.91
C ALA A 29 4.48 -8.95 -9.95
N ALA A 30 3.16 -8.71 -9.92
CA ALA A 30 2.62 -7.35 -9.90
C ALA A 30 2.92 -6.62 -8.59
N THR A 31 3.01 -7.36 -7.47
CA THR A 31 3.34 -6.80 -6.14
C THR A 31 4.73 -6.17 -6.10
N SER A 32 5.71 -6.75 -6.79
CA SER A 32 7.10 -6.28 -6.79
C SER A 32 7.34 -5.08 -7.72
N LEU A 33 6.41 -4.81 -8.63
CA LEU A 33 6.50 -3.73 -9.60
C LEU A 33 5.59 -2.54 -9.25
N VAL A 34 4.88 -2.60 -8.13
CA VAL A 34 4.04 -1.47 -7.70
C VAL A 34 4.91 -0.29 -7.35
N LYS A 35 4.52 0.88 -7.86
CA LYS A 35 5.18 2.14 -7.55
C LYS A 35 4.23 3.05 -6.80
N VAL A 36 4.78 3.84 -5.89
CA VAL A 36 4.05 4.85 -5.15
C VAL A 36 4.64 6.20 -5.50
N ILE A 37 3.77 7.12 -5.91
CA ILE A 37 4.13 8.52 -6.13
C ILE A 37 3.65 9.27 -4.89
N ARG A 38 4.60 9.85 -4.16
CA ARG A 38 4.35 10.64 -2.95
C ARG A 38 4.83 12.07 -3.17
N LYS A 39 4.02 13.04 -2.74
CA LYS A 39 4.41 14.45 -2.77
C LYS A 39 5.19 14.81 -1.51
N ILE A 40 6.49 15.05 -1.65
CA ILE A 40 7.38 15.48 -0.55
C ILE A 40 7.86 16.90 -0.86
N GLU A 41 7.58 17.83 0.05
CA GLU A 41 7.98 19.25 -0.10
C GLU A 41 7.52 19.89 -1.42
N GLY A 42 6.33 19.51 -1.90
CA GLY A 42 5.77 20.04 -3.15
C GLY A 42 6.26 19.34 -4.42
N LYS A 43 7.21 18.40 -4.32
CA LYS A 43 7.72 17.61 -5.45
C LYS A 43 7.18 16.19 -5.41
N GLU A 44 6.81 15.67 -6.57
CA GLU A 44 6.43 14.27 -6.72
C GLU A 44 7.68 13.41 -6.72
N GLN A 45 7.72 12.42 -5.84
CA GLN A 45 8.78 11.44 -5.74
C GLN A 45 8.20 10.05 -5.95
N GLU A 46 8.73 9.34 -6.93
CA GLU A 46 8.38 7.95 -7.21
C GLU A 46 9.26 7.03 -6.37
N MET A 47 8.65 6.12 -5.62
CA MET A 47 9.33 5.15 -4.78
C MET A 47 8.65 3.78 -4.86
N SER A 48 9.45 2.72 -4.78
CA SER A 48 8.92 1.37 -4.61
C SER A 48 8.73 1.12 -3.11
N LEU A 49 7.54 0.66 -2.73
CA LEU A 49 7.24 0.20 -1.37
C LEU A 49 7.03 -1.30 -1.37
N ASP A 50 7.49 -1.95 -0.31
CA ASP A 50 7.14 -3.34 -0.04
C ASP A 50 5.64 -3.45 0.32
N LEU A 51 5.12 -4.68 0.32
CA LEU A 51 3.72 -4.95 0.66
C LEU A 51 3.32 -4.50 2.07
N GLU A 52 4.27 -4.51 3.00
CA GLU A 52 4.11 -4.02 4.37
C GLU A 52 4.39 -2.53 4.50
N GLY A 53 4.80 -1.87 3.40
CA GLY A 53 5.05 -0.44 3.34
C GLY A 53 3.79 0.37 3.65
N ILE A 54 3.96 1.40 4.49
CA ILE A 54 2.88 2.29 4.91
C ILE A 54 2.58 3.30 3.79
N ILE A 55 1.30 3.36 3.43
CA ILE A 55 0.72 4.35 2.52
C ILE A 55 0.25 5.54 3.34
N LEU A 56 0.60 6.73 2.87
CA LEU A 56 0.21 8.01 3.45
C LEU A 56 -0.93 8.64 2.65
N PRO A 57 -1.68 9.58 3.24
CA PRO A 57 -2.61 10.41 2.49
C PRO A 57 -1.91 11.10 1.31
N GLU A 58 -2.64 11.28 0.20
CA GLU A 58 -2.13 11.84 -1.07
C GLU A 58 -1.15 10.95 -1.86
N ASP A 59 -0.85 9.74 -1.37
CA ASP A 59 -0.09 8.77 -2.16
C ASP A 59 -0.90 8.27 -3.36
N ILE A 60 -0.24 8.19 -4.52
CA ILE A 60 -0.79 7.59 -5.73
C ILE A 60 -0.10 6.25 -5.95
N ILE A 61 -0.89 5.18 -5.92
CA ILE A 61 -0.40 3.82 -6.15
C ILE A 61 -0.56 3.47 -7.63
N VAL A 62 0.55 3.23 -8.30
CA VAL A 62 0.61 2.84 -9.71
C VAL A 62 0.91 1.35 -9.79
N VAL A 63 -0.09 0.55 -10.15
CA VAL A 63 0.05 -0.89 -10.36
C VAL A 63 0.22 -1.15 -11.86
N PRO A 64 1.40 -1.60 -12.32
CA PRO A 64 1.57 -1.97 -13.72
C PRO A 64 0.74 -3.22 -14.01
N ARG A 65 -0.16 -3.11 -14.97
CA ARG A 65 -0.95 -4.26 -15.44
C ARG A 65 -0.06 -5.14 -16.32
N SER A 66 0.24 -6.35 -15.86
CA SER A 66 0.83 -7.37 -16.72
C SER A 66 -0.27 -7.99 -17.56
N PHE A 67 -0.30 -7.70 -18.86
CA PHE A 67 -1.09 -8.47 -19.82
C PHE A 67 -0.31 -9.77 -20.11
N PHE A 68 -0.83 -10.90 -19.66
CA PHE A 68 -0.40 -12.22 -20.11
C PHE A 68 -1.60 -12.92 -20.73
#